data_AF-A0A4Y7TZ95-F1
#
_entry.id   AF-A0A4Y7TZ95-F1
#
_cell.length_a   1.000
_cell.length_b   1.000
_cell.length_c   1.000
_cell.angle_alpha   90.00
_cell.angle_beta   90.00
_cell.angle_gamma   90.00
#
_symmetry.space_group_name_H-M   'P 1'
#
loop_
_entity.id
_entity.type
_entity.pdbx_description
1 polymer ?
#
loop_
_entity_poly.entity_id
_entity_poly.type
_entity_poly.pdbx_seq_one_letter_code
_entity_poly.pdbx_strand_id
1 'polypeptide(L)'
;MDNCSTLVNPSDEYLELVLEKSATVLNTRLLVNGKARYRISTLDRDAAHTKVTDLRTNEEMSSVKRRTFFATKVQFARRFGGQAIKKDKWMVEGKLDNGYDAWVINSESGRFVWRWDVEKRMVLTAENAPDDIIAYVKDEPPVFALMVKPAAEGNLDEIILVFAILEQHLRLGVKALRVADGWGADERSTITGTPLR
;
A
#
# COMPACT_ATOMS: atom_id res chain seq x y z
N MET A 1 20.91 -46.30 -11.75
CA MET A 1 20.25 -45.60 -12.88
C MET A 1 19.68 -44.36 -12.23
N ASP A 2 20.46 -43.30 -12.30
CA ASP A 2 20.36 -42.20 -11.35
C ASP A 2 19.60 -41.08 -12.04
N ASN A 3 18.32 -40.93 -11.69
CA ASN A 3 17.51 -39.82 -12.14
C ASN A 3 18.00 -38.54 -11.45
N CYS A 4 18.83 -37.78 -12.17
CA CYS A 4 19.13 -36.40 -11.85
C CYS A 4 17.85 -35.57 -12.07
N SER A 5 17.04 -35.47 -11.03
CA SER A 5 15.93 -34.52 -10.97
C SER A 5 16.52 -33.12 -10.78
N THR A 6 16.81 -32.41 -11.87
CA THR A 6 17.05 -30.97 -11.80
C THR A 6 15.78 -30.29 -11.28
N LEU A 7 15.84 -29.82 -10.02
CA LEU A 7 14.92 -28.85 -9.44
C LEU A 7 14.98 -27.58 -10.30
N VAL A 8 14.09 -27.50 -11.29
CA VAL A 8 13.79 -26.24 -11.96
C VAL A 8 13.01 -25.42 -10.95
N ASN A 9 13.67 -24.47 -10.29
CA ASN A 9 12.98 -23.45 -9.51
C ASN A 9 12.06 -22.72 -10.51
N PRO A 10 10.73 -22.79 -10.42
CA PRO A 10 9.87 -22.15 -11.39
C PRO A 10 10.10 -20.64 -11.29
N SER A 11 10.72 -20.07 -12.31
CA SER A 11 11.03 -18.65 -12.42
C SER A 11 9.78 -17.83 -12.78
N ASP A 12 8.71 -18.04 -12.01
CA ASP A 12 7.57 -17.11 -11.85
C ASP A 12 7.83 -16.23 -10.61
N GLU A 13 9.08 -15.81 -10.45
CA GLU A 13 9.50 -15.03 -9.29
C GLU A 13 8.89 -13.63 -9.39
N TYR A 14 8.05 -13.30 -8.41
CA TYR A 14 7.54 -11.95 -8.22
C TYR A 14 8.70 -10.97 -8.11
N LEU A 15 8.55 -9.79 -8.70
CA LEU A 15 9.39 -8.65 -8.41
C LEU A 15 9.17 -8.25 -6.96
N GLU A 16 10.18 -8.47 -6.12
CA GLU A 16 10.17 -8.10 -4.70
C GLU A 16 10.63 -6.64 -4.53
N LEU A 17 9.71 -5.78 -4.10
CA LEU A 17 9.94 -4.37 -3.78
C LEU A 17 10.04 -4.20 -2.25
N VAL A 18 11.24 -4.40 -1.70
CA VAL A 18 11.47 -4.34 -0.25
C VAL A 18 11.49 -2.90 0.24
N LEU A 19 10.79 -2.59 1.32
CA LEU A 19 10.89 -1.28 1.96
C LEU A 19 12.23 -1.15 2.70
N GLU A 20 13.01 -0.12 2.36
CA GLU A 20 14.24 0.23 3.07
C GLU A 20 13.99 0.49 4.56
N LYS A 21 12.81 1.03 4.89
CA LYS A 21 12.32 1.25 6.26
C LYS A 21 10.98 0.54 6.46
N SER A 22 10.99 -0.64 7.06
CA SER A 22 9.77 -1.44 7.30
C SER A 22 8.73 -0.74 8.20
N ALA A 23 9.17 0.19 9.05
CA ALA A 23 8.29 0.93 9.96
C ALA A 23 7.34 1.91 9.25
N THR A 24 7.65 2.36 8.02
CA THR A 24 6.85 3.35 7.30
C THR A 24 6.90 3.17 5.79
N VAL A 25 5.73 3.22 5.14
CA VAL A 25 5.60 3.27 3.68
C VAL A 25 5.85 4.66 3.08
N LEU A 26 5.89 5.69 3.92
CA LEU A 26 6.16 7.07 3.53
C LEU A 26 7.61 7.45 3.80
N ASN A 27 8.17 8.33 2.96
CA ASN A 27 9.56 8.81 3.05
C ASN A 27 10.57 7.65 3.13
N THR A 28 10.36 6.67 2.24
CA THR A 28 11.11 5.43 2.16
C THR A 28 11.51 5.15 0.72
N ARG A 29 12.38 4.16 0.54
CA ARG A 29 12.78 3.64 -0.77
C ARG A 29 12.32 2.20 -0.90
N LEU A 30 11.94 1.83 -2.12
CA LEU A 30 11.71 0.45 -2.48
C LEU A 30 12.97 -0.08 -3.14
N LEU A 31 13.50 -1.16 -2.57
CA LEU A 31 14.72 -1.83 -2.99
C LEU A 31 14.34 -3.01 -3.89
N VAL A 32 15.08 -3.17 -4.99
CA VAL A 32 15.08 -4.38 -5.81
C VAL A 32 16.47 -4.97 -5.73
N ASN A 33 16.58 -6.21 -5.28
CA ASN A 33 17.86 -6.89 -5.06
C ASN A 33 18.83 -6.04 -4.20
N GLY A 34 18.30 -5.45 -3.12
CA GLY A 34 19.05 -4.58 -2.19
C GLY A 34 19.39 -3.18 -2.71
N LYS A 35 19.07 -2.85 -3.97
CA LYS A 35 19.34 -1.53 -4.57
C LYS A 35 18.09 -0.69 -4.64
N ALA A 36 18.16 0.56 -4.20
CA ALA A 36 17.05 1.49 -4.27
C ALA A 36 16.62 1.72 -5.73
N ARG A 37 15.36 1.38 -6.04
CA ARG A 37 14.80 1.49 -7.38
C ARG A 37 13.67 2.50 -7.46
N TYR A 38 12.83 2.56 -6.43
CA TYR A 38 11.76 3.56 -6.33
C TYR A 38 11.85 4.33 -5.03
N ARG A 39 11.30 5.53 -5.01
CA ARG A 39 11.21 6.37 -3.81
C ARG A 39 9.78 6.82 -3.62
N ILE A 40 9.26 6.60 -2.41
CA ILE A 40 7.99 7.15 -1.95
C ILE A 40 8.32 8.30 -1.02
N SER A 41 8.00 9.53 -1.42
CA SER A 41 8.29 10.73 -0.65
C SER A 41 7.04 11.56 -0.42
N THR A 42 6.92 12.12 0.77
CA THR A 42 5.90 13.11 1.10
C THR A 42 6.55 14.47 1.27
N LEU A 43 6.00 15.51 0.65
CA LEU A 43 6.59 16.85 0.73
C LEU A 43 6.20 17.62 2.00
N ASP A 44 5.16 17.17 2.69
CA ASP A 44 4.52 17.91 3.78
C ASP A 44 4.26 16.99 4.99
N ARG A 45 4.26 17.56 6.20
CA ARG A 45 4.15 16.82 7.48
C ARG A 45 2.90 15.93 7.56
N ASP A 46 1.82 16.35 6.92
CA ASP A 46 0.54 15.62 6.93
C ASP A 46 0.40 14.62 5.77
N ALA A 47 1.49 14.39 5.03
CA ALA A 47 1.47 13.59 3.81
C ALA A 47 0.40 14.05 2.80
N ALA A 48 0.16 15.37 2.74
CA ALA A 48 -0.85 15.94 1.85
C ALA A 48 -0.46 15.74 0.37
N HIS A 49 0.83 15.65 0.08
CA HIS A 49 1.37 15.33 -1.23
C HIS A 49 2.35 14.16 -1.11
N THR A 50 1.97 13.00 -1.65
CA THR A 50 2.85 11.83 -1.77
C THR A 50 3.21 11.62 -3.24
N LYS A 51 4.48 11.33 -3.51
CA LYS A 51 5.03 11.10 -4.85
C LYS A 51 5.77 9.76 -4.88
N VAL A 52 5.70 9.12 -6.04
CA VAL A 52 6.48 7.93 -6.39
C VAL A 52 7.41 8.32 -7.53
N THR A 53 8.70 8.08 -7.36
CA THR A 53 9.75 8.42 -8.33
C THR A 53 10.57 7.18 -8.68
N ASP A 54 10.80 6.93 -9.97
CA ASP A 54 11.79 5.95 -10.43
C ASP A 54 13.18 6.55 -10.25
N LEU A 55 14.03 5.90 -9.45
CA LEU A 55 15.36 6.41 -9.12
C LEU A 55 16.38 6.23 -10.26
N ARG A 56 16.09 5.40 -11.25
CA ARG A 56 16.98 5.19 -12.41
C ARG A 56 16.88 6.33 -13.40
N THR A 57 15.67 6.82 -13.62
CA THR A 57 15.38 7.93 -14.56
C THR A 57 15.17 9.26 -13.85
N ASN A 58 15.00 9.25 -12.53
CA ASN A 58 14.59 10.38 -11.71
C ASN A 58 13.25 11.01 -12.16
N GLU A 59 12.39 10.20 -12.77
CA GLU A 59 11.06 10.61 -13.27
C GLU A 59 10.00 10.36 -12.19
N GLU A 60 9.11 11.34 -11.98
CA GLU A 60 7.90 11.15 -11.19
C GLU A 60 6.96 10.21 -11.94
N MET A 61 6.69 9.03 -11.38
CA MET A 61 5.78 8.05 -11.98
C MET A 61 4.33 8.39 -11.67
N SER A 62 4.08 8.76 -10.42
CA SER A 62 2.73 9.01 -9.93
C SER A 62 2.73 9.87 -8.66
N SER A 63 1.63 10.57 -8.40
CA SER A 63 1.44 11.30 -7.16
C SER A 63 -0.01 11.33 -6.70
N VAL A 64 -0.19 11.54 -5.40
CA VAL A 64 -1.49 11.82 -4.78
C VAL A 64 -1.41 13.12 -4.00
N LYS A 65 -2.36 14.02 -4.27
CA LYS A 65 -2.55 15.28 -3.57
C LYS A 65 -3.87 15.25 -2.81
N ARG A 66 -3.76 15.05 -1.50
CA ARG A 66 -4.82 15.16 -0.49
C ARG A 66 -4.99 16.63 -0.13
N ARG A 67 -6.22 17.09 -0.03
CA ARG A 67 -6.56 18.46 0.37
C ARG A 67 -7.68 18.39 1.39
N THR A 68 -7.59 19.17 2.46
CA THR A 68 -8.60 19.18 3.53
C THR A 68 -9.99 19.60 3.03
N PHE A 69 -10.04 20.57 2.12
CA PHE A 69 -11.30 21.17 1.64
C PHE A 69 -11.66 20.81 0.20
N PHE A 70 -10.85 20.02 -0.49
CA PHE A 70 -11.06 19.68 -1.90
C PHE A 70 -10.89 18.19 -2.14
N ALA A 71 -11.52 17.67 -3.19
CA ALA A 71 -11.35 16.29 -3.61
C ALA A 71 -9.86 15.93 -3.75
N THR A 72 -9.48 14.79 -3.18
CA THR A 72 -8.14 14.21 -3.37
C THR A 72 -7.96 13.90 -4.84
N LYS A 73 -6.80 14.27 -5.39
CA LYS A 73 -6.45 13.99 -6.79
C LYS A 73 -5.26 13.06 -6.86
N VAL A 74 -5.24 12.22 -7.89
CA VAL A 74 -4.09 11.39 -8.26
C VAL A 74 -3.65 11.75 -9.67
N GLN A 75 -2.38 11.56 -9.95
CA GLN A 75 -1.79 11.80 -11.27
C GLN A 75 -0.80 10.69 -11.56
N PHE A 76 -0.80 10.21 -12.80
CA PHE A 76 0.11 9.20 -13.31
C PHE A 76 0.79 9.80 -14.54
N ALA A 77 2.12 9.85 -14.56
CA ALA A 77 2.83 10.57 -15.62
C ALA A 77 2.60 9.96 -17.01
N ARG A 78 2.42 8.63 -17.05
CA ARG A 78 2.32 7.84 -18.30
C ARG A 78 0.93 7.30 -18.58
N ARG A 79 -0.06 7.64 -17.75
CA ARG A 79 -1.45 7.17 -17.86
C ARG A 79 -2.41 8.33 -17.79
N PHE A 80 -3.63 8.15 -18.28
CA PHE A 80 -4.67 9.17 -18.28
C PHE A 80 -4.21 10.48 -18.94
N GLY A 81 -3.36 10.36 -19.96
CA GLY A 81 -2.73 11.49 -20.65
C GLY A 81 -1.89 12.40 -19.74
N GLY A 82 -1.40 11.91 -18.59
CA GLY A 82 -0.67 12.71 -17.62
C GLY A 82 -1.55 13.62 -16.77
N GLN A 83 -2.88 13.53 -16.87
CA GLN A 83 -3.80 14.45 -16.21
C GLN A 83 -4.09 14.03 -14.77
N ALA A 84 -4.37 15.02 -13.91
CA ALA A 84 -4.80 14.77 -12.54
C ALA A 84 -6.29 14.41 -12.49
N ILE A 85 -6.59 13.19 -12.07
CA ILE A 85 -7.95 12.65 -11.92
C ILE A 85 -8.37 12.66 -10.45
N LYS A 86 -9.69 12.69 -10.18
CA LYS A 86 -10.17 12.59 -8.80
C LYS A 86 -9.95 11.18 -8.27
N LYS A 87 -9.49 11.05 -7.01
CA LYS A 87 -9.24 9.76 -6.37
C LYS A 87 -10.51 8.90 -6.37
N ASP A 88 -11.66 9.47 -6.02
CA ASP A 88 -12.95 8.74 -5.93
C ASP A 88 -13.42 8.14 -7.27
N LYS A 89 -13.00 8.71 -8.40
CA LYS A 89 -13.25 8.15 -9.73
C LYS A 89 -12.29 7.02 -10.10
N TRP A 90 -11.06 7.11 -9.64
CA TRP A 90 -10.00 6.15 -9.94
C TRP A 90 -9.99 4.95 -8.97
N MET A 91 -10.23 5.19 -7.68
CA MET A 91 -10.25 4.19 -6.63
C MET A 91 -11.52 4.34 -5.81
N VAL A 92 -12.36 3.30 -5.86
CA VAL A 92 -13.62 3.21 -5.14
C VAL A 92 -13.46 2.24 -3.98
N GLU A 93 -13.78 2.71 -2.78
CA GLU A 93 -13.82 1.87 -1.59
C GLU A 93 -15.15 1.13 -1.51
N GLY A 94 -15.11 -0.14 -1.11
CA GLY A 94 -16.26 -1.00 -0.98
C GLY A 94 -16.02 -2.10 0.04
N LYS A 95 -16.99 -3.00 0.17
CA LYS A 95 -16.90 -4.18 1.02
C LYS A 95 -17.13 -5.43 0.19
N LEU A 96 -16.38 -6.47 0.50
CA LEU A 96 -16.63 -7.81 0.00
C LEU A 96 -17.82 -8.44 0.74
N ASP A 97 -18.37 -9.52 0.20
CA ASP A 97 -19.50 -10.25 0.80
C ASP A 97 -19.19 -10.80 2.21
N ASN A 98 -17.90 -11.02 2.50
CA ASN A 98 -17.40 -11.43 3.81
C ASN A 98 -17.23 -10.24 4.79
N GLY A 99 -17.58 -9.03 4.39
CA GLY A 99 -17.52 -7.82 5.21
C GLY A 99 -16.17 -7.12 5.28
N TYR A 100 -15.11 -7.69 4.69
CA TYR A 100 -13.79 -7.05 4.63
C TYR A 100 -13.77 -5.89 3.63
N ASP A 101 -12.96 -4.88 3.93
CA ASP A 101 -12.76 -3.73 3.05
C ASP A 101 -12.03 -4.16 1.77
N ALA A 102 -12.46 -3.57 0.66
CA ALA A 102 -11.85 -3.72 -0.64
C ALA A 102 -11.82 -2.38 -1.38
N TRP A 103 -10.86 -2.26 -2.29
CA TRP A 103 -10.66 -1.07 -3.10
C TRP A 103 -10.58 -1.46 -4.57
N VAL A 104 -11.56 -0.98 -5.34
CA VAL A 104 -11.62 -1.19 -6.79
C VAL A 104 -10.87 -0.07 -7.49
N ILE A 105 -9.89 -0.43 -8.30
CA ILE A 105 -9.07 0.47 -9.11
C ILE A 105 -9.57 0.44 -10.55
N ASN A 106 -9.98 1.60 -11.05
CA ASN A 106 -10.35 1.83 -12.44
C ASN A 106 -9.11 2.31 -13.22
N SER A 107 -8.30 1.37 -13.70
CA SER A 107 -7.12 1.63 -14.53
C SER A 107 -7.49 1.68 -16.02
N GLU A 108 -6.65 2.32 -16.84
CA GLU A 108 -6.76 2.24 -18.32
C GLU A 108 -6.59 0.80 -18.84
N SER A 109 -5.91 -0.05 -18.07
CA SER A 109 -5.66 -1.46 -18.41
C SER A 109 -6.75 -2.42 -17.94
N GLY A 110 -7.75 -1.94 -17.18
CA GLY A 110 -8.83 -2.76 -16.65
C GLY A 110 -9.20 -2.41 -15.21
N ARG A 111 -10.08 -3.22 -14.63
CA ARG A 111 -10.50 -3.08 -13.24
C ARG A 111 -9.78 -4.08 -12.37
N PHE A 112 -9.23 -3.59 -11.27
CA PHE A 112 -8.47 -4.39 -10.31
C PHE A 112 -9.02 -4.20 -8.91
N VAL A 113 -8.87 -5.21 -8.06
CA VAL A 113 -9.38 -5.18 -6.69
C VAL A 113 -8.23 -5.45 -5.74
N TRP A 114 -7.96 -4.48 -4.88
CA TRP A 114 -7.19 -4.67 -3.65
C TRP A 114 -8.13 -5.12 -2.55
N ARG A 115 -7.77 -6.18 -1.84
CA ARG A 115 -8.55 -6.68 -0.69
C ARG A 115 -7.67 -7.23 0.40
N TRP A 116 -8.23 -7.31 1.61
CA TRP A 116 -7.60 -8.03 2.71
C TRP A 116 -7.47 -9.52 2.39
N ASP A 117 -6.35 -10.11 2.81
CA ASP A 117 -6.09 -11.53 2.71
C ASP A 117 -5.46 -12.02 4.01
N VAL A 118 -5.90 -13.17 4.52
CA VAL A 118 -5.46 -13.68 5.82
C VAL A 118 -4.01 -14.14 5.79
N GLU A 119 -3.54 -14.70 4.66
CA GLU A 119 -2.18 -15.20 4.52
C GLU A 119 -1.21 -14.11 4.08
N LYS A 120 -1.64 -13.24 3.15
CA LYS A 120 -0.79 -12.30 2.44
C LYS A 120 -1.07 -10.84 2.78
N ARG A 121 -1.81 -10.59 3.87
CA ARG A 121 -2.24 -9.26 4.37
C ARG A 121 -3.12 -8.48 3.40
N MET A 122 -2.62 -8.17 2.21
CA MET A 122 -3.34 -7.57 1.11
C MET A 122 -2.96 -8.21 -0.22
N VAL A 123 -3.95 -8.43 -1.08
CA VAL A 123 -3.76 -8.96 -2.44
C VAL A 123 -4.43 -8.05 -3.46
N LEU A 124 -3.81 -7.95 -4.63
CA LEU A 124 -4.32 -7.32 -5.83
C LEU A 124 -4.68 -8.40 -6.84
N THR A 125 -5.88 -8.34 -7.39
CA THR A 125 -6.40 -9.28 -8.39
C THR A 125 -7.11 -8.50 -9.50
N ALA A 126 -7.29 -9.11 -10.67
CA ALA A 126 -8.23 -8.56 -11.64
C ALA A 126 -9.67 -8.79 -11.14
N GLU A 127 -10.57 -7.84 -11.38
CA GLU A 127 -11.96 -7.93 -10.89
C GLU A 127 -12.68 -9.19 -11.41
N ASN A 128 -12.38 -9.62 -12.63
CA ASN A 128 -12.94 -10.80 -13.28
C ASN A 128 -12.15 -12.10 -13.05
N ALA A 129 -11.03 -12.05 -12.34
CA ALA A 129 -10.19 -13.21 -12.04
C ALA A 129 -9.66 -13.12 -10.59
N PRO A 130 -10.53 -13.31 -9.59
CA PRO A 130 -10.19 -13.11 -8.19
C PRO A 130 -9.16 -14.10 -7.65
N ASP A 131 -8.94 -15.24 -8.32
CA ASP A 131 -7.94 -16.24 -7.90
C ASP A 131 -6.55 -15.95 -8.49
N ASP A 132 -6.45 -15.05 -9.46
CA ASP A 132 -5.18 -14.66 -10.07
C ASP A 132 -4.56 -13.47 -9.35
N ILE A 133 -3.68 -13.76 -8.37
CA ILE A 133 -2.98 -12.74 -7.59
C ILE A 133 -1.95 -12.05 -8.48
N ILE A 134 -2.11 -10.75 -8.68
CA ILE A 134 -1.22 -9.90 -9.49
C ILE A 134 -0.11 -9.31 -8.61
N ALA A 135 -0.47 -8.88 -7.41
CA ALA A 135 0.47 -8.36 -6.42
C ALA A 135 -0.02 -8.67 -5.01
N TYR A 136 0.88 -8.70 -4.04
CA TYR A 136 0.52 -8.87 -2.63
C TYR A 136 1.55 -8.25 -1.69
N VAL A 137 1.21 -8.13 -0.41
CA VAL A 137 2.11 -7.60 0.62
C VAL A 137 2.74 -8.75 1.41
N LYS A 138 4.07 -8.80 1.46
CA LYS A 138 4.81 -9.70 2.33
C LYS A 138 5.16 -8.96 3.62
N ASP A 139 4.62 -9.43 4.75
CA ASP A 139 4.78 -8.85 6.09
C ASP A 139 5.42 -9.88 7.04
N GLU A 140 6.69 -10.20 6.79
CA GLU A 140 7.45 -11.23 7.50
C GLU A 140 8.72 -10.60 8.08
N PRO A 141 8.77 -10.23 9.38
CA PRO A 141 9.93 -9.59 9.97
C PRO A 141 11.23 -10.36 9.69
N PRO A 142 12.32 -9.70 9.23
CA PRO A 142 12.48 -8.24 9.12
C PRO A 142 12.00 -7.62 7.79
N VAL A 143 11.45 -8.42 6.88
CA VAL A 143 11.06 -8.04 5.52
C VAL A 143 9.64 -7.50 5.48
N PHE A 144 9.51 -6.29 4.95
CA PHE A 144 8.23 -5.72 4.57
C PHE A 144 8.32 -5.32 3.09
N ALA A 145 7.60 -6.01 2.22
CA ALA A 145 7.78 -5.91 0.77
C ALA A 145 6.46 -5.96 0.00
N LEU A 146 6.44 -5.28 -1.14
CA LEU A 146 5.39 -5.40 -2.15
C LEU A 146 5.86 -6.38 -3.23
N MET A 147 5.14 -7.48 -3.41
CA MET A 147 5.44 -8.53 -4.37
C MET A 147 4.58 -8.30 -5.61
N VAL A 148 5.18 -8.19 -6.80
CA VAL A 148 4.45 -7.90 -8.05
C VAL A 148 4.78 -8.93 -9.12
N LYS A 149 3.78 -9.52 -9.78
CA LYS A 149 4.03 -10.42 -10.91
C LYS A 149 4.76 -9.68 -12.04
N PRO A 150 5.69 -10.34 -12.76
CA PRO A 150 6.39 -9.73 -13.90
C PRO A 150 5.45 -9.13 -14.95
N ALA A 151 4.34 -9.80 -15.24
CA ALA A 151 3.33 -9.34 -16.20
C ALA A 151 2.67 -7.99 -15.81
N ALA A 152 2.73 -7.60 -14.54
CA ALA A 152 2.17 -6.36 -14.03
C ALA A 152 3.21 -5.25 -13.80
N GLU A 153 4.49 -5.48 -14.15
CA GLU A 153 5.53 -4.45 -14.02
C GLU A 153 5.21 -3.17 -14.81
N GLY A 154 4.46 -3.28 -15.90
CA GLY A 154 3.97 -2.13 -16.66
C GLY A 154 3.05 -1.19 -15.86
N ASN A 155 2.42 -1.69 -14.78
CA ASN A 155 1.46 -0.98 -13.94
C ASN A 155 2.06 -0.54 -12.59
N LEU A 156 3.38 -0.56 -12.43
CA LEU A 156 4.03 -0.24 -11.15
C LEU A 156 3.73 1.17 -10.63
N ASP A 157 3.47 2.13 -11.51
CA ASP A 157 3.05 3.47 -11.14
C ASP A 157 1.72 3.47 -10.36
N GLU A 158 0.73 2.71 -10.83
CA GLU A 158 -0.54 2.53 -10.11
C GLU A 158 -0.37 1.65 -8.87
N ILE A 159 0.29 0.49 -8.99
CA ILE A 159 0.40 -0.50 -7.91
C ILE A 159 1.14 0.09 -6.70
N ILE A 160 2.29 0.76 -6.90
CA ILE A 160 3.07 1.34 -5.81
C ILE A 160 2.29 2.48 -5.13
N LEU A 161 1.59 3.31 -5.91
CA LEU A 161 0.80 4.41 -5.36
C LEU A 161 -0.37 3.90 -4.52
N VAL A 162 -1.13 2.91 -5.01
CA VAL A 162 -2.24 2.31 -4.25
C VAL A 162 -1.72 1.68 -2.96
N PHE A 163 -0.65 0.89 -3.05
CA PHE A 163 0.00 0.31 -1.89
C PHE A 163 0.33 1.37 -0.82
N ALA A 164 0.97 2.47 -1.21
CA ALA A 164 1.29 3.56 -0.29
C ALA A 164 0.05 4.22 0.34
N ILE A 165 -1.04 4.40 -0.43
CA ILE A 165 -2.29 4.97 0.05
C ILE A 165 -2.96 4.03 1.07
N LEU A 166 -3.07 2.75 0.75
CA LEU A 166 -3.77 1.76 1.57
C LEU A 166 -3.00 1.46 2.86
N GLU A 167 -1.68 1.27 2.79
CA GLU A 167 -0.87 1.05 3.99
C GLU A 167 -0.88 2.26 4.94
N GLN A 168 -0.89 3.48 4.39
CA GLN A 168 -1.07 4.67 5.22
C GLN A 168 -2.44 4.67 5.89
N HIS A 169 -3.51 4.30 5.17
CA HIS A 169 -4.86 4.23 5.72
C HIS A 169 -4.97 3.20 6.85
N LEU A 170 -4.48 1.97 6.63
CA LEU A 170 -4.47 0.90 7.62
C LEU A 170 -3.71 1.31 8.89
N ARG A 171 -2.54 1.95 8.75
CA ARG A 171 -1.74 2.40 9.90
C ARG A 171 -2.40 3.54 10.68
N LEU A 172 -3.17 4.41 10.02
CA LEU A 172 -3.95 5.44 10.70
C LEU A 172 -5.17 4.86 11.42
N GLY A 173 -5.85 3.88 10.82
CA GLY A 173 -6.95 3.15 11.46
C GLY A 173 -6.51 2.44 12.73
N VAL A 174 -5.37 1.72 12.69
CA VAL A 174 -4.78 1.06 13.87
C VAL A 174 -4.40 2.07 14.97
N LYS A 175 -3.89 3.24 14.60
CA LYS A 175 -3.57 4.30 15.57
C LYS A 175 -4.82 4.88 16.23
N ALA A 176 -5.90 5.10 15.47
CA ALA A 176 -7.15 5.62 16.02
C ALA A 176 -7.78 4.65 17.03
N LEU A 177 -7.74 3.35 16.75
CA LEU A 177 -8.19 2.30 17.69
C LEU A 177 -7.34 2.29 18.97
N ARG A 178 -6.01 2.36 18.88
CA ARG A 178 -5.12 2.41 20.05
C ARG A 178 -5.31 3.65 20.92
N VAL A 179 -5.65 4.80 20.33
CA VAL A 179 -5.95 6.03 21.08
C VAL A 179 -7.30 5.91 21.81
N ALA A 180 -8.30 5.30 21.18
CA ALA A 180 -9.60 5.04 21.81
C ALA A 180 -9.46 4.07 23.00
N ASP A 181 -8.64 3.02 22.87
CA ASP A 181 -8.35 2.09 23.97
C ASP A 181 -7.55 2.76 25.12
N GLY A 182 -6.69 3.74 24.80
CA GLY A 182 -5.93 4.50 25.78
C GLY A 182 -6.76 5.51 26.58
N TRP A 183 -7.84 6.04 26.02
CA TRP A 183 -8.76 6.95 26.72
C TRP A 183 -9.75 6.22 27.64
N GLY A 184 -9.96 4.91 27.45
CA GLY A 184 -10.80 4.08 28.33
C GLY A 184 -10.10 3.55 29.59
N ALA A 185 -8.78 3.73 29.71
CA ALA A 185 -8.00 3.18 30.82
C ALA A 185 -7.78 4.16 31.99
N ASP A 186 -8.09 5.45 31.84
CA ASP A 186 -7.73 6.49 32.82
C ASP A 186 -8.88 6.99 33.71
N GLU A 187 -10.09 6.42 33.62
CA GLU A 187 -11.23 6.83 34.49
C GLU A 187 -11.39 6.02 35.79
N ARG A 188 -10.36 5.29 36.25
CA ARG A 188 -10.43 4.54 37.54
C ARG A 188 -9.29 4.79 38.54
N SER A 189 -8.62 5.93 38.50
CA SER A 189 -7.64 6.30 39.53
C SER A 189 -7.69 7.76 39.95
N THR A 190 -8.81 8.18 40.55
CA THR A 190 -8.79 9.18 41.63
C THR A 190 -10.09 9.15 42.42
N ILE A 191 -10.17 8.29 43.44
CA ILE A 191 -11.13 8.45 44.54
C ILE A 191 -10.36 9.03 45.73
N THR A 192 -10.47 10.36 45.84
CA THR A 192 -10.51 11.19 47.05
C THR A 192 -9.74 10.72 48.29
N GLY A 193 -8.56 11.30 48.52
CA GLY A 193 -7.97 11.44 49.85
C GLY A 193 -8.50 12.71 50.51
N THR A 194 -9.37 12.56 51.52
CA THR A 194 -9.82 13.64 52.40
C THR A 194 -8.72 13.97 53.41
N PRO A 195 -8.34 15.24 53.65
CA PRO A 195 -7.44 15.57 54.75
C PRO A 195 -8.22 15.69 56.06
N LEU A 196 -7.76 14.98 57.09
CA LEU A 196 -8.22 15.17 58.47
C LEU A 196 -7.64 16.48 59.02
N ARG A 197 -8.52 17.31 59.62
CA ARG A 197 -8.15 18.36 60.56
C ARG A 197 -8.01 17.79 61.96
#